data_AF-A0A0E0TFR4-F1
#
_entry.id   AF-A0A0E0TFR4-F1
#
_cell.length_a   1.000
_cell.length_b   1.000
_cell.length_c   1.000
_cell.angle_alpha   90.00
_cell.angle_beta   90.00
_cell.angle_gamma   90.00
#
_symmetry.space_group_name_H-M   'P 1'
#
loop_
_entity.id
_entity.type
_entity.pdbx_description
1 polymer ?
#
loop_
_entity_poly.entity_id
_entity_poly.type
_entity_poly.pdbx_seq_one_letter_code
_entity_poly.pdbx_strand_id
1 'polypeptide(L)' 'MGMPMELQTVIVTKGKEQRVQGNVFVLKKEGYRLYPLDVPLEVRRTVQSEASGVAVVRKLEWEGSRTTVTYELVSLYSTN' A
#
# COMPACT_ATOMS: atom_id res chain seq x y z
N MET A 1 -19.43 -1.66 21.03
CA MET A 1 -17.98 -1.53 20.78
C MET A 1 -17.76 -1.63 19.29
N GLY A 2 -17.07 -0.67 18.67
CA GLY A 2 -16.93 -0.57 17.21
C GLY A 2 -15.58 -1.10 16.71
N MET A 3 -15.50 -1.36 15.41
CA MET A 3 -14.26 -1.73 14.72
C MET A 3 -13.53 -0.44 14.30
N PRO A 4 -12.34 -0.14 14.88
CA PRO A 4 -11.57 1.03 14.46
C PRO A 4 -10.95 0.78 13.07
N MET A 5 -11.06 1.78 12.19
CA MET A 5 -10.60 1.68 10.80
C MET A 5 -9.94 2.99 10.36
N GLU A 6 -8.93 2.90 9.51
CA GLU A 6 -8.23 4.05 8.92
C GLU A 6 -8.35 4.03 7.39
N LEU A 7 -8.78 5.14 6.78
CA LEU A 7 -8.69 5.33 5.34
C LEU A 7 -7.28 5.81 4.95
N GLN A 8 -6.68 5.15 3.97
CA GLN A 8 -5.35 5.45 3.47
C GLN A 8 -5.43 5.89 2.01
N THR A 9 -4.89 7.07 1.70
CA THR A 9 -4.81 7.62 0.34
C THR A 9 -3.43 7.46 -0.28
N VAL A 10 -2.44 6.98 0.49
CA VAL A 10 -1.05 6.79 0.07
C VAL A 10 -0.54 5.44 0.57
N ILE A 11 0.22 4.73 -0.26
CA ILE A 11 0.87 3.47 0.09
C ILE A 11 2.25 3.75 0.67
N VAL A 12 2.34 3.83 2.01
CA VAL A 12 3.64 4.01 2.70
C VAL A 12 4.29 2.66 2.97
N THR A 13 5.38 2.30 2.31
CA THR A 13 5.92 0.94 2.39
C THR A 13 6.81 0.68 3.61
N LYS A 14 7.55 1.70 4.09
CA LYS A 14 8.59 1.58 5.13
C LYS A 14 9.65 0.50 4.80
N GLY A 15 9.83 0.13 3.53
CA GLY A 15 10.74 -0.94 3.11
C GLY A 15 10.28 -2.35 3.53
N LYS A 16 8.99 -2.53 3.83
CA LYS A 16 8.39 -3.80 4.28
C LYS A 16 7.55 -4.50 3.20
N GLU A 17 7.53 -3.95 2.00
CA GLU A 17 6.90 -4.53 0.83
C GLU A 17 7.63 -5.79 0.37
N GLN A 18 6.88 -6.77 -0.10
CA GLN A 18 7.40 -8.02 -0.63
C GLN A 18 6.92 -8.18 -2.06
N ARG A 19 7.85 -8.36 -2.99
CA ARG A 19 7.52 -8.62 -4.39
C ARG A 19 7.04 -10.07 -4.53
N VAL A 20 5.86 -10.28 -5.09
CA VAL A 20 5.29 -11.62 -5.29
C VAL A 20 5.52 -12.10 -6.71
N GLN A 21 5.17 -11.28 -7.71
CA GLN A 21 5.33 -11.63 -9.12
C GLN A 21 5.32 -10.37 -9.99
N GLY A 22 6.25 -10.26 -10.94
CA GLY A 22 6.30 -9.12 -11.86
C GLY A 22 6.31 -7.78 -11.11
N ASN A 23 5.31 -6.93 -11.33
CA ASN A 23 5.15 -5.65 -10.63
C ASN A 23 4.14 -5.70 -9.48
N VAL A 24 3.76 -6.90 -9.02
CA VAL A 24 2.84 -7.09 -7.89
C VAL A 24 3.62 -7.23 -6.59
N PHE A 25 3.23 -6.42 -5.61
CA PHE A 25 3.80 -6.37 -4.28
C PHE A 25 2.72 -6.57 -3.23
N VAL A 26 3.14 -7.10 -2.08
CA VAL A 26 2.31 -7.27 -0.90
C VAL A 26 2.92 -6.46 0.24
N LEU A 27 2.09 -5.68 0.91
CA LEU A 27 2.44 -4.91 2.09
C LEU A 27 1.48 -5.23 3.22
N LYS A 28 2.04 -5.56 4.37
CA LYS A 28 1.26 -5.90 5.53
C LYS A 28 1.31 -4.79 6.58
N LYS A 29 0.16 -4.44 7.15
CA LYS A 29 -0.05 -3.28 8.03
C LYS A 29 -0.85 -3.67 9.27
N GLU A 30 -0.49 -3.10 10.42
CA GLU A 30 -1.29 -3.22 11.63
C GLU A 30 -2.55 -2.36 11.55
N GLY A 31 -3.63 -2.87 12.15
CA GLY A 31 -4.96 -2.29 12.12
C GLY A 31 -5.73 -2.59 10.84
N TYR A 32 -7.02 -2.27 10.86
CA TYR A 32 -7.89 -2.36 9.71
C TYR A 32 -7.79 -1.06 8.90
N ARG A 33 -7.28 -1.19 7.68
CA ARG A 33 -7.01 -0.06 6.79
C ARG A 33 -7.77 -0.25 5.50
N LEU A 34 -8.46 0.80 5.08
CA LEU A 34 -9.09 0.90 3.79
C LEU A 34 -8.14 1.60 2.82
N TYR A 35 -8.11 1.11 1.59
CA TYR A 35 -7.48 1.78 0.47
C TYR A 35 -8.48 1.83 -0.69
N PRO A 36 -8.49 2.92 -1.47
CA PRO A 36 -9.15 2.91 -2.77
C PRO A 36 -8.62 1.74 -3.62
N LEU A 37 -9.53 0.93 -4.16
CA LEU A 37 -9.22 -0.16 -5.07
C LEU A 37 -9.27 0.34 -6.52
N ASP A 38 -8.43 -0.22 -7.37
CA ASP A 38 -8.42 0.00 -8.83
C ASP A 38 -8.24 1.46 -9.29
N VAL A 39 -7.73 2.32 -8.40
CA VAL A 39 -7.31 3.68 -8.72
C VAL A 39 -5.82 3.89 -8.43
N PRO A 40 -5.13 4.76 -9.19
CA PRO A 40 -3.72 5.06 -8.94
C PRO A 40 -3.53 5.80 -7.61
N LEU A 41 -2.61 5.30 -6.78
CA LEU A 41 -2.18 5.89 -5.51
C LEU A 41 -0.67 6.08 -5.50
N GLU A 42 -0.21 7.13 -4.83
CA GLU A 42 1.22 7.33 -4.61
C GLU A 42 1.79 6.25 -3.70
N VAL A 43 3.01 5.82 -4.01
CA VAL A 43 3.83 4.95 -3.17
C VAL A 43 4.96 5.77 -2.57
N ARG A 44 5.14 5.70 -1.25
CA ARG A 44 6.19 6.43 -0.52
C ARG A 44 6.95 5.50 0.42
N ARG A 45 8.24 5.75 0.65
CA ARG A 45 9.02 4.99 1.65
C ARG A 45 8.61 5.37 3.08
N THR A 46 8.45 6.66 3.36
CA THR A 46 7.93 7.19 4.63
C THR A 46 6.81 8.18 4.37
N VAL A 47 6.10 8.62 5.40
CA VAL A 47 5.00 9.60 5.24
C VAL A 47 5.51 10.93 4.67
N GLN A 48 6.73 11.32 5.06
CA GLN A 48 7.35 12.60 4.69
C GLN A 48 8.28 12.48 3.47
N SER A 49 8.58 11.26 3.00
CA SER A 49 9.44 11.11 1.82
C SER A 49 8.70 11.56 0.56
N GLU A 50 9.49 11.91 -0.46
CA GLU A 50 8.97 12.03 -1.81
C GLU A 50 8.34 10.71 -2.28
N ALA A 51 7.46 10.83 -3.26
CA ALA A 51 6.85 9.68 -3.92
C ALA A 51 7.92 8.89 -4.66
N SER A 52 7.95 7.57 -4.42
CA SER A 52 8.83 6.62 -5.10
C SER A 52 8.19 6.10 -6.39
N GLY A 53 6.89 6.31 -6.58
CA GLY A 53 6.15 5.88 -7.76
C GLY A 53 4.65 5.89 -7.54
N VAL A 54 3.94 5.24 -8.47
CA VAL A 54 2.48 5.10 -8.47
C VAL A 54 2.12 3.62 -8.56
N ALA A 55 1.13 3.20 -7.77
CA ALA A 55 0.61 1.84 -7.78
C ALA A 55 -0.91 1.81 -7.70
N VAL A 56 -1.49 0.68 -8.10
CA VAL A 56 -2.92 0.40 -7.99
C VAL A 56 -3.15 -0.74 -7.01
N VAL A 57 -3.97 -0.53 -5.99
CA VAL A 57 -4.34 -1.61 -5.06
C VAL A 57 -5.33 -2.55 -5.75
N ARG A 58 -4.98 -3.84 -5.80
CA ARG A 58 -5.77 -4.90 -6.45
C ARG A 58 -6.54 -5.77 -5.46
N LYS A 59 -6.03 -5.89 -4.23
CA LYS A 59 -6.65 -6.72 -3.19
C LYS A 59 -6.38 -6.16 -1.81
N LEU A 60 -7.40 -6.18 -0.96
CA LEU A 60 -7.31 -5.93 0.47
C LEU A 60 -7.82 -7.14 1.21
N GLU A 61 -7.09 -7.55 2.24
CA GLU A 61 -7.47 -8.64 3.13
C GLU A 61 -7.30 -8.17 4.58
N TRP A 62 -8.33 -8.39 5.39
CA TRP A 62 -8.29 -8.13 6.83
C TRP A 62 -8.33 -9.44 7.60
N GLU A 63 -7.36 -9.62 8.48
CA GLU A 63 -7.26 -10.82 9.31
C GLU A 63 -6.45 -10.47 10.56
N GLY A 64 -6.93 -10.88 11.75
CA GLY A 64 -6.16 -10.76 13.00
C GLY A 64 -5.65 -9.35 13.29
N SER A 65 -6.50 -8.31 13.21
CA SER A 65 -6.13 -6.91 13.44
C SER A 65 -5.03 -6.40 12.50
N ARG A 66 -5.00 -6.93 11.28
CA ARG A 66 -4.01 -6.61 10.25
C ARG A 66 -4.70 -6.41 8.91
N THR A 67 -4.09 -5.59 8.08
CA THR A 67 -4.42 -5.43 6.68
C THR A 67 -3.28 -5.93 5.81
N THR A 68 -3.58 -6.80 4.86
CA THR A 68 -2.68 -7.18 3.78
C THR A 68 -3.15 -6.46 2.52
N VAL A 69 -2.27 -5.63 1.96
CA VAL A 69 -2.50 -4.84 0.75
C VAL A 69 -1.71 -5.48 -0.37
N THR A 70 -2.39 -5.95 -1.41
CA THR A 70 -1.73 -6.37 -2.65
C THR A 70 -1.91 -5.26 -3.68
N TYR A 71 -0.80 -4.74 -4.20
CA TYR A 71 -0.80 -3.66 -5.16
C TYR A 71 0.14 -3.94 -6.33
N GLU A 72 -0.20 -3.37 -7.48
CA GLU A 72 0.58 -3.43 -8.69
C GLU A 72 1.25 -2.09 -8.93
N LEU A 73 2.59 -2.09 -9.03
CA LEU A 73 3.36 -0.89 -9.32
C LEU A 73 3.24 -0.54 -10.81
N VAL A 74 2.73 0.66 -11.10
CA VAL A 74 2.47 1.14 -12.45
C VAL A 74 3.62 1.99 -12.99
N SER A 75 4.20 2.84 -12.14
CA SER A 75 5.35 3.65 -12.50
C SER A 75 6.27 3.89 -11.32
N LEU A 76 7.54 4.13 -11.61
CA LEU A 76 8.54 4.58 -10.65
C LEU A 76 8.86 6.05 -10.94
N TYR A 77 8.98 6.84 -9.88
CA TYR A 77 9.62 8.13 -9.98
C TYR A 77 11.11 7.90 -9.82
N SER A 78 11.87 8.25 -10.87
CA SER A 78 13.32 8.11 -10.86
C SER A 78 13.90 9.05 -9.80
N THR A 79 14.45 8.49 -8.73
CA THR A 79 15.42 9.23 -7.90
C THR A 79 16.73 9.26 -8.68
N ASN A 80 17.09 10.45 -9.20
CA ASN A 80 18.47 10.74 -9.65
C ASN A 80 19.45 10.68 -8.48
#